data_AF-A0A093R697-F1
#
_entry.id   AF-A0A093R697-F1
#
_cell.length_a   1.000
_cell.length_b   1.000
_cell.length_c   1.000
_cell.angle_alpha   90.00
_cell.angle_beta   90.00
_cell.angle_gamma   90.00
#
_symmetry.space_group_name_H-M   'P 1'
#
loop_
_entity.id
_entity.type
_entity.pdbx_description
1 polymer ?
#
loop_
_entity_poly.entity_id
_entity_poly.type
_entity_poly.pdbx_seq_one_letter_code
_entity_poly.pdbx_strand_id
1 'polypeptide(L)'
;MKAANKLLAQNSGYMKIGWHKYWGSAAHHIVAGADRRADIARSILDKAGIKIDDAVNGVFLKHIKKISPQPGAYHRVIHTDKYYQEITRIMQRAEMRAGGDLSKLTENVNSALSSIRDSLVSGTFKY
;
A
#
# COMPACT_ATOMS: atom_id res chain seq x y z
N MET A 1 -22.69 -0.98 12.11
CA MET A 1 -21.55 -1.34 11.23
C MET A 1 -21.99 -1.22 9.76
N LYS A 2 -21.32 -0.40 8.94
CA LYS A 2 -21.71 -0.13 7.54
C LYS A 2 -21.46 -1.36 6.65
N ALA A 3 -22.38 -1.63 5.72
CA ALA A 3 -22.39 -2.80 4.83
C ALA A 3 -21.09 -3.03 4.02
N ALA A 4 -20.34 -1.96 3.75
CA ALA A 4 -19.03 -2.02 3.08
C ALA A 4 -17.96 -2.79 3.89
N ASN A 5 -17.96 -2.68 5.22
CA ASN A 5 -17.02 -3.41 6.08
C ASN A 5 -17.34 -4.92 6.14
N LYS A 6 -18.60 -5.30 5.92
CA LYS A 6 -19.05 -6.69 5.89
C LYS A 6 -18.62 -7.40 4.59
N LEU A 7 -18.51 -6.67 3.47
CA LEU A 7 -17.99 -7.17 2.19
C LEU A 7 -16.46 -7.29 2.19
N LEU A 8 -15.75 -6.35 2.83
CA LEU A 8 -14.29 -6.46 3.05
C LEU A 8 -13.93 -7.70 3.88
N ALA A 9 -14.73 -8.04 4.89
CA ALA A 9 -14.56 -9.26 5.68
C ALA A 9 -14.84 -10.55 4.89
N GLN A 10 -15.62 -10.52 3.80
CA GLN A 10 -15.86 -11.69 2.95
C GLN A 10 -14.71 -11.96 1.96
N ASN A 11 -13.88 -10.95 1.65
CA ASN A 11 -12.64 -11.06 0.86
C ASN A 11 -11.39 -11.46 1.68
N SER A 12 -11.58 -11.96 2.91
CA SER A 12 -10.54 -12.33 3.88
C SER A 12 -9.39 -13.21 3.36
N GLY A 13 -9.56 -13.89 2.22
CA GLY A 13 -8.48 -14.60 1.53
C GLY A 13 -7.35 -13.68 1.07
N TYR A 14 -7.66 -12.60 0.35
CA TYR A 14 -6.66 -11.66 -0.19
C TYR A 14 -6.08 -10.74 0.89
N MET A 15 -6.93 -10.26 1.80
CA MET A 15 -6.49 -9.47 2.97
C MET A 15 -5.62 -10.27 3.94
N LYS A 16 -5.62 -11.61 3.93
CA LYS A 16 -4.60 -12.38 4.67
C LYS A 16 -3.27 -12.46 3.93
N ILE A 17 -3.27 -12.56 2.60
CA ILE A 17 -2.07 -12.86 1.82
C ILE A 17 -1.07 -11.70 1.85
N GLY A 18 -1.51 -10.45 1.68
CA GLY A 18 -0.59 -9.30 1.70
C GLY A 18 0.07 -9.03 3.05
N TRP A 19 -0.53 -9.54 4.11
CA TRP A 19 -0.09 -9.43 5.49
C TRP A 19 0.62 -10.69 6.00
N HIS A 20 0.52 -11.79 5.26
CA HIS A 20 1.19 -13.04 5.60
C HIS A 20 2.60 -13.08 4.99
N LYS A 21 3.60 -13.27 5.86
CA LYS A 21 4.99 -13.40 5.47
C LYS A 21 5.32 -14.84 5.12
N TYR A 22 5.45 -15.13 3.82
CA TYR A 22 6.03 -16.40 3.37
C TYR A 22 7.56 -16.38 3.39
N TRP A 23 8.19 -17.55 3.36
CA TRP A 23 9.65 -17.63 3.24
C TRP A 23 10.13 -17.00 1.92
N GLY A 24 11.29 -16.34 1.97
CA GLY A 24 11.87 -15.66 0.81
C GLY A 24 11.22 -14.32 0.44
N SER A 25 10.24 -13.84 1.21
CA SER A 25 9.69 -12.48 1.11
C SER A 25 10.39 -11.50 2.05
N ALA A 26 10.13 -10.21 1.85
CA ALA A 26 10.53 -9.14 2.74
C ALA A 26 9.40 -8.10 2.87
N ALA A 27 9.36 -7.42 4.00
CA ALA A 27 8.48 -6.26 4.18
C ALA A 27 8.88 -5.17 3.19
N HIS A 28 7.89 -4.51 2.60
CA HIS A 28 8.03 -3.41 1.67
C HIS A 28 7.10 -2.29 2.11
N HIS A 29 7.63 -1.07 2.24
CA HIS A 29 6.83 0.12 2.45
C HIS A 29 6.21 0.56 1.13
N ILE A 30 4.88 0.63 1.07
CA ILE A 30 4.13 1.13 -0.09
C ILE A 30 4.58 2.57 -0.40
N VAL A 31 4.54 3.45 0.60
CA VAL A 31 5.21 4.75 0.55
C VAL A 31 6.58 4.62 1.19
N ALA A 32 7.64 4.78 0.42
CA ALA A 32 9.01 4.61 0.92
C ALA A 32 9.37 5.67 1.97
N GLY A 33 10.17 5.29 2.98
CA GLY A 33 10.59 6.17 4.08
C GLY A 33 11.73 7.13 3.76
N ALA A 34 12.69 6.73 2.92
CA ALA A 34 13.90 7.51 2.67
C ALA A 34 14.09 7.98 1.21
N ASP A 35 13.33 7.45 0.25
CA ASP A 35 13.47 7.86 -1.15
C ASP A 35 12.83 9.23 -1.39
N ARG A 36 13.59 10.20 -1.92
CA ARG A 36 13.08 11.56 -2.22
C ARG A 36 11.86 11.58 -3.14
N ARG A 37 11.72 10.59 -4.02
CA ARG A 37 10.57 10.50 -4.95
C ARG A 37 9.24 10.24 -4.22
N ALA A 38 9.30 9.85 -2.94
CA ALA A 38 8.12 9.63 -2.10
C ALA A 38 7.78 10.83 -1.19
N ASP A 39 8.46 11.98 -1.28
CA ASP A 39 8.24 13.13 -0.39
C ASP A 39 6.77 13.57 -0.30
N ILE A 40 6.10 13.71 -1.45
CA ILE A 40 4.70 14.13 -1.50
C ILE A 40 3.80 13.07 -0.86
N ALA A 41 4.00 11.80 -1.20
CA ALA A 41 3.22 10.71 -0.63
C ALA A 41 3.43 10.56 0.89
N ARG A 42 4.66 10.78 1.39
CA ARG A 42 4.97 10.81 2.82
C ARG A 42 4.25 11.95 3.54
N SER A 43 4.23 13.15 2.95
CA SER A 43 3.49 14.28 3.53
C SER A 43 2.00 13.96 3.70
N ILE A 44 1.41 13.24 2.75
CA ILE A 44 0.00 12.84 2.83
C ILE A 44 -0.24 11.79 3.91
N LEU A 45 0.69 10.85 4.12
CA LEU A 45 0.63 9.91 5.25
C LEU A 45 0.63 10.65 6.59
N ASP A 46 1.56 11.59 6.74
CA ASP A 46 1.71 12.38 7.96
C ASP A 46 0.44 13.18 8.28
N LYS A 47 -0.11 13.90 7.28
CA LYS A 47 -1.40 14.60 7.41
C LYS A 47 -2.55 13.67 7.80
N ALA A 48 -2.54 12.43 7.31
CA ALA A 48 -3.55 11.42 7.64
C ALA A 48 -3.35 10.77 9.02
N GLY A 49 -2.29 11.12 9.75
CA GLY A 49 -1.94 10.54 11.04
C GLY A 49 -1.36 9.13 10.96
N ILE A 50 -0.85 8.72 9.79
CA ILE A 50 -0.26 7.40 9.55
C ILE A 50 1.26 7.54 9.56
N LYS A 51 1.92 6.83 10.47
CA LYS A 51 3.38 6.84 10.57
C LYS A 51 4.00 6.01 9.46
N ILE A 52 5.25 6.30 9.12
CA ILE A 52 5.95 5.63 8.01
C ILE A 52 6.06 4.11 8.21
N ASP A 53 6.28 3.68 9.46
CA ASP A 53 6.43 2.27 9.85
C ASP A 53 5.09 1.62 10.26
N ASP A 54 3.97 2.35 10.15
CA ASP A 54 2.67 1.75 10.45
C ASP A 54 2.38 0.62 9.48
N ALA A 55 1.83 -0.46 10.04
CA ALA A 55 1.59 -1.69 9.30
C ALA A 55 0.71 -1.45 8.05
N VAL A 56 -0.19 -0.45 8.08
CA VAL A 56 -1.05 -0.10 6.94
C VAL A 56 -0.26 0.44 5.73
N ASN A 57 0.95 0.95 5.93
CA ASN A 57 1.89 1.31 4.86
C ASN A 57 2.76 0.12 4.39
N GLY A 58 2.56 -1.09 4.96
CA GLY A 58 3.36 -2.27 4.68
C GLY A 58 2.68 -3.32 3.80
N VAL A 59 3.50 -4.11 3.10
CA VAL A 59 3.12 -5.35 2.40
C VAL A 59 4.32 -6.31 2.35
N PHE A 60 4.09 -7.62 2.36
CA PHE A 60 5.16 -8.59 2.09
C PHE A 60 5.26 -8.92 0.60
N LEU A 61 6.46 -8.75 0.02
CA LEU A 61 6.74 -9.00 -1.40
C LEU A 61 7.93 -9.97 -1.59
N LYS A 62 7.99 -10.62 -2.75
CA LYS A 62 9.08 -11.55 -3.12
C LYS A 62 10.42 -10.82 -3.05
N HIS A 63 11.45 -11.41 -2.43
CA HIS A 63 12.75 -10.73 -2.26
C HIS A 63 13.99 -11.57 -2.63
N ILE A 64 14.18 -12.76 -2.04
CA ILE A 64 15.51 -13.43 -2.07
C ILE A 64 15.57 -14.62 -3.03
N LYS A 65 14.46 -15.37 -3.20
CA LYS A 65 14.46 -16.61 -4.00
C LYS A 65 13.35 -16.57 -5.06
N LYS A 66 13.66 -16.91 -6.31
CA LYS A 66 12.68 -17.04 -7.41
C LYS A 66 11.53 -18.01 -7.08
N ILE A 67 11.75 -18.95 -6.15
CA ILE A 67 10.80 -20.00 -5.73
C ILE A 67 9.97 -19.58 -4.50
N SER A 68 10.09 -18.33 -4.01
CA SER A 68 9.25 -17.88 -2.89
C SER A 68 7.76 -18.02 -3.24
N PRO A 69 6.94 -18.65 -2.37
CA PRO A 69 5.50 -18.77 -2.60
C PRO A 69 4.77 -17.45 -2.32
N GLN A 70 5.49 -16.40 -1.86
CA GLN A 70 4.92 -15.06 -1.72
C GLN A 70 4.39 -14.63 -3.09
N PRO A 71 3.11 -14.26 -3.23
CA PRO A 71 2.57 -13.75 -4.48
C PRO A 71 2.99 -12.28 -4.70
N GLY A 72 2.72 -11.78 -5.91
CA GLY A 72 2.88 -10.36 -6.22
C GLY A 72 4.24 -9.95 -6.80
N ALA A 73 4.47 -8.64 -6.74
CA ALA A 73 5.64 -7.98 -7.30
C ALA A 73 6.96 -8.41 -6.65
N TYR A 74 8.07 -8.23 -7.38
CA TYR A 74 9.41 -8.50 -6.88
C TYR A 74 10.00 -7.23 -6.24
N HIS A 75 10.25 -7.26 -4.94
CA HIS A 75 10.65 -6.11 -4.12
C HIS A 75 11.80 -5.30 -4.75
N ARG A 76 12.84 -5.96 -5.28
CA ARG A 76 14.03 -5.24 -5.75
C ARG A 76 13.80 -4.38 -7.00
N VAL A 77 12.76 -4.66 -7.77
CA VAL A 77 12.54 -3.99 -9.07
C VAL A 77 11.39 -2.99 -9.07
N ILE A 78 10.60 -2.92 -7.99
CA ILE A 78 9.43 -2.03 -7.87
C ILE A 78 9.82 -0.58 -7.60
N HIS A 79 11.02 -0.30 -7.06
CA HIS A 79 11.50 1.06 -6.75
C HIS A 79 11.89 1.90 -7.98
N THR A 80 10.95 2.07 -8.92
CA THR A 80 11.09 2.82 -10.18
C THR A 80 10.44 4.19 -10.08
N ASP A 81 10.84 5.14 -10.93
CA ASP A 81 10.19 6.47 -10.99
C ASP A 81 8.68 6.36 -11.23
N LYS A 82 8.27 5.48 -12.12
CA LYS A 82 6.86 5.21 -12.43
C LYS A 82 6.08 4.75 -11.20
N TYR A 83 6.66 3.84 -10.40
CA TYR A 83 6.04 3.42 -9.15
C TYR A 83 5.80 4.60 -8.21
N TYR A 84 6.83 5.42 -7.96
CA TYR A 84 6.71 6.58 -7.07
C TYR A 84 5.70 7.62 -7.58
N GLN A 85 5.66 7.87 -8.89
CA GLN A 85 4.68 8.74 -9.52
C GLN A 85 3.26 8.22 -9.32
N GLU A 86 3.03 6.92 -9.53
CA GLU A 86 1.71 6.32 -9.38
C GLU A 86 1.23 6.30 -7.93
N ILE A 87 2.12 5.96 -6.98
CA ILE A 87 1.82 6.06 -5.54
C ILE A 87 1.42 7.50 -5.18
N THR A 88 2.21 8.47 -5.60
CA THR A 88 1.91 9.90 -5.36
C THR A 88 0.55 10.30 -5.94
N ARG A 89 0.25 9.89 -7.17
CA ARG A 89 -1.04 10.17 -7.83
C ARG A 89 -2.22 9.55 -7.11
N ILE A 90 -2.08 8.33 -6.58
CA ILE A 90 -3.12 7.68 -5.78
C ILE A 90 -3.34 8.44 -4.47
N MET A 91 -2.26 8.79 -3.77
CA MET A 91 -2.31 9.50 -2.48
C MET A 91 -2.93 10.90 -2.62
N GLN A 92 -2.54 11.65 -3.65
CA GLN A 92 -3.13 12.97 -3.94
C GLN A 92 -4.63 12.90 -4.24
N ARG A 93 -5.09 11.83 -4.93
CA ARG A 93 -6.53 11.61 -5.15
C ARG A 93 -7.27 11.31 -3.85
N ALA A 94 -6.66 10.55 -2.94
CA ALA A 94 -7.22 10.30 -1.62
C ALA A 94 -7.36 11.59 -0.80
N GLU A 95 -6.33 12.44 -0.81
CA GLU A 95 -6.33 13.75 -0.15
C GLU A 95 -7.38 14.70 -0.76
N MET A 96 -7.40 14.85 -2.08
CA MET A 96 -8.38 15.69 -2.78
C MET A 96 -9.82 15.28 -2.48
N ARG A 97 -10.12 13.98 -2.43
CA ARG A 97 -11.46 13.46 -2.09
C ARG A 97 -11.86 13.69 -0.64
N ALA A 98 -10.90 13.92 0.25
CA ALA A 98 -11.19 14.25 1.64
C ALA A 98 -11.72 15.68 1.80
N GLY A 99 -11.34 16.59 0.89
CA GLY A 99 -11.83 17.98 0.89
C GLY A 99 -11.46 18.76 2.15
N GLY A 100 -10.32 18.43 2.77
CA GLY A 100 -9.85 19.06 4.01
C GLY A 100 -10.35 18.42 5.31
N ASP A 101 -11.26 17.44 5.24
CA ASP A 101 -11.72 16.69 6.41
C ASP A 101 -10.69 15.63 6.82
N LEU A 102 -10.14 15.75 8.03
CA LEU A 102 -9.11 14.84 8.54
C LEU A 102 -9.60 13.39 8.66
N SER A 103 -10.83 13.17 9.13
CA SER A 103 -11.36 11.81 9.28
C SER A 103 -11.52 11.15 7.92
N LYS A 104 -12.00 11.89 6.91
CA LYS A 104 -12.10 11.39 5.54
C LYS A 104 -10.72 11.18 4.90
N LEU A 105 -9.74 12.03 5.22
CA LEU A 105 -8.36 11.85 4.75
C LEU A 105 -7.80 10.53 5.25
N THR A 106 -7.88 10.27 6.56
CA THR A 106 -7.44 9.01 7.15
C THR A 106 -8.17 7.81 6.56
N GLU A 107 -9.50 7.88 6.37
CA GLU A 107 -10.27 6.81 5.73
C GLU A 107 -9.83 6.56 4.27
N ASN A 108 -9.70 7.63 3.48
CA ASN A 108 -9.33 7.54 2.07
C ASN A 108 -7.91 7.01 1.87
N VAL A 109 -6.95 7.46 2.70
CA VAL A 109 -5.56 6.99 2.64
C VAL A 109 -5.47 5.53 3.04
N ASN A 110 -6.15 5.10 4.10
CA ASN A 110 -6.20 3.68 4.47
C ASN A 110 -6.79 2.81 3.35
N SER A 111 -7.87 3.27 2.70
CA SER A 111 -8.48 2.58 1.56
C SER A 111 -7.54 2.51 0.36
N ALA A 112 -6.83 3.60 0.06
CA ALA A 112 -5.84 3.66 -1.01
C ALA A 112 -4.67 2.70 -0.77
N LEU A 113 -4.07 2.71 0.42
CA LEU A 113 -3.00 1.79 0.80
C LEU A 113 -3.45 0.33 0.74
N SER A 114 -4.67 0.03 1.19
CA SER A 114 -5.24 -1.32 1.06
C SER A 114 -5.38 -1.74 -0.39
N SER A 115 -5.90 -0.86 -1.24
CA SER A 115 -6.07 -1.15 -2.68
C SER A 115 -4.72 -1.35 -3.38
N ILE A 116 -3.72 -0.52 -3.06
CA ILE A 116 -2.35 -0.67 -3.57
C ILE A 116 -1.77 -2.03 -3.13
N ARG A 117 -1.89 -2.37 -1.84
CA ARG A 117 -1.45 -3.67 -1.31
C ARG A 117 -2.07 -4.83 -2.12
N ASP A 118 -3.37 -4.82 -2.31
CA ASP A 118 -4.08 -5.89 -3.03
C ASP A 118 -3.62 -5.99 -4.49
N SER A 119 -3.40 -4.85 -5.16
CA SER A 119 -2.86 -4.83 -6.52
C SER A 119 -1.41 -5.31 -6.59
N LEU A 120 -0.57 -4.99 -5.59
CA LEU A 120 0.82 -5.46 -5.53
C LEU A 120 0.89 -6.97 -5.33
N VAL A 121 0.05 -7.50 -4.44
CA VAL A 121 -0.04 -8.93 -4.10
C VAL A 121 -0.58 -9.73 -5.28
N SER A 122 -1.59 -9.22 -5.98
CA SER A 122 -2.13 -9.85 -7.19
C SER A 122 -1.25 -9.68 -8.44
N GLY A 123 -0.21 -8.84 -8.37
CA GLY A 123 0.64 -8.52 -9.51
C GLY A 123 -0.04 -7.67 -10.57
N THR A 124 -1.15 -7.00 -10.22
CA THR A 124 -1.95 -6.15 -11.12
C THR A 124 -1.67 -4.66 -10.95
N PHE A 125 -0.80 -4.27 -10.02
CA PHE A 125 -0.42 -2.88 -9.83
C PHE A 125 0.28 -2.33 -11.08
N LYS A 126 -0.33 -1.33 -11.72
CA LYS A 126 0.15 -0.74 -12.98
C LYS A 126 0.80 0.62 -12.72
N TYR A 127 1.96 0.83 -13.32
CA TYR A 127 2.70 2.09 -13.32
C TYR A 127 3.52 2.23 -14.62
#